data_AF-A0A2D3VXF4-F1
#
_entry.id   AF-A0A2D3VXF4-F1
#
_cell.length_a   1.000
_cell.length_b   1.000
_cell.length_c   1.000
_cell.angle_alpha   90.00
_cell.angle_beta   90.00
_cell.angle_gamma   90.00
#
_symmetry.space_group_name_H-M   'P 1'
#
loop_
_entity.id
_entity.type
_entity.pdbx_description
1 polymer ?
#
loop_
_entity_poly.entity_id
_entity_poly.type
_entity_poly.pdbx_seq_one_letter_code
_entity_poly.pdbx_strand_id
1 'polypeptide(L)' 'MSIKALQNWFEKAKFSSFEVLEIKQTDLNEQRKTEWILGESLEDFLDKDNPLITVEGYPAPKRVYVKAKK' A
#
# COMPACT_ATOMS: atom_id res chain seq x y z
N MET A 1 0.50 -5.01 -8.47
CA MET A 1 0.52 -3.79 -9.32
C MET A 1 1.83 -3.04 -9.08
N SER A 2 2.51 -2.53 -10.11
CA SER A 2 3.79 -1.82 -9.97
C SER A 2 3.62 -0.30 -10.14
N ILE A 3 4.58 0.48 -9.63
CA ILE A 3 4.61 1.94 -9.78
C ILE A 3 4.61 2.34 -11.26
N LYS A 4 5.34 1.60 -12.10
CA LYS A 4 5.37 1.83 -13.55
C LYS A 4 3.99 1.62 -14.20
N ALA A 5 3.23 0.62 -13.74
CA ALA A 5 1.87 0.43 -14.22
C ALA A 5 0.96 1.60 -13.82
N LEU A 6 1.11 2.10 -12.58
CA LEU A 6 0.38 3.28 -12.11
C LEU A 6 0.75 4.53 -12.90
N GLN A 7 2.04 4.77 -13.16
CA GLN A 7 2.51 5.87 -14.00
C GLN A 7 1.86 5.82 -15.40
N ASN A 8 1.86 4.66 -16.05
CA ASN A 8 1.23 4.49 -17.35
C ASN A 8 -0.28 4.81 -17.31
N TRP A 9 -0.96 4.58 -16.18
CA TRP A 9 -2.37 4.95 -16.02
C TRP A 9 -2.57 6.46 -15.89
N PHE A 10 -1.66 7.16 -15.21
CA PHE A 10 -1.69 8.62 -15.13
C PHE A 10 -1.46 9.26 -16.51
N GLU A 11 -0.51 8.73 -17.29
CA GLU A 11 -0.29 9.16 -18.68
C GLU A 11 -1.54 8.96 -19.54
N LYS A 12 -2.18 7.77 -19.46
CA LYS A 12 -3.44 7.50 -20.16
C LYS A 12 -4.58 8.41 -19.72
N ALA A 13 -4.60 8.80 -18.45
CA ALA A 13 -5.56 9.75 -17.89
C ALA A 13 -5.23 11.23 -18.20
N LYS A 14 -4.20 11.50 -19.01
CA LYS A 14 -3.77 12.83 -19.46
C LYS A 14 -3.25 13.74 -18.33
N PHE A 15 -2.62 13.17 -17.30
CA PHE A 15 -1.82 13.96 -16.37
C PHE A 15 -0.48 14.34 -17.02
N SER A 16 -0.05 15.58 -16.80
CA SER A 16 1.20 16.15 -17.34
C SER A 16 2.43 15.83 -16.49
N SER A 17 2.27 15.32 -15.26
CA SER A 17 3.38 14.89 -14.42
C SER A 17 3.03 13.70 -13.53
N PHE A 18 4.05 12.93 -13.15
CA PHE A 18 3.97 11.84 -12.19
C PHE A 18 5.20 11.86 -11.29
N GLU A 19 5.02 12.18 -10.02
CA GLU A 19 6.08 12.27 -9.02
C GLU A 19 5.77 11.33 -7.87
N VAL A 20 6.66 10.38 -7.61
CA VAL A 20 6.57 9.50 -6.43
C VAL A 20 7.14 10.25 -5.24
N LEU A 21 6.28 10.57 -4.28
CA LEU A 21 6.68 11.26 -3.06
C LEU A 21 7.25 10.30 -2.03
N GLU A 22 6.63 9.13 -1.87
CA GLU A 22 7.01 8.15 -0.85
C GLU A 22 6.52 6.74 -1.20
N ILE A 23 7.29 5.73 -0.83
CA ILE A 23 6.88 4.32 -0.90
C ILE A 23 7.07 3.73 0.49
N LYS A 24 5.96 3.46 1.17
CA LYS A 24 5.98 3.04 2.57
C LYS A 24 5.34 1.66 2.74
N GLN A 25 6.01 0.78 3.47
CA GLN A 25 5.38 -0.45 3.95
C GLN A 25 4.33 -0.08 5.02
N THR A 26 3.15 -0.68 4.94
CA THR A 26 2.12 -0.41 5.94
C THR A 26 2.58 -0.94 7.29
N ASP A 27 2.62 -0.05 8.28
CA ASP A 27 3.09 -0.36 9.62
C ASP A 27 1.93 -0.80 10.54
N LEU A 28 2.22 -1.64 11.53
CA LEU A 28 1.23 -2.09 12.51
C LEU A 28 0.72 -0.95 13.40
N ASN A 29 1.50 0.09 13.67
CA ASN A 29 0.99 1.26 14.41
C ASN A 29 0.04 2.09 13.55
N GLU A 30 0.24 2.11 12.23
CA GLU A 30 -0.62 2.80 11.27
C GLU A 30 -1.95 2.08 11.08
N GLN A 31 -1.93 0.74 11.02
CA GLN A 31 -3.13 -0.08 10.85
C GLN A 31 -3.15 -1.22 11.88
N ARG A 32 -3.97 -1.04 12.93
CA ARG A 32 -4.19 -2.02 14.01
C ARG A 32 -5.62 -1.98 14.51
N LYS A 33 -6.01 -3.03 15.23
CA LYS A 33 -7.25 -3.03 16.02
C LYS A 33 -7.19 -1.93 17.08
N THR A 34 -8.36 -1.35 17.34
CA THR A 34 -8.60 -0.41 18.45
C THR A 34 -9.92 -0.78 19.09
N GLU A 35 -10.26 -0.19 20.22
CA GLU A 35 -11.55 -0.41 20.89
C GLU A 35 -12.77 -0.15 19.97
N TRP A 36 -12.59 0.65 18.91
CA TRP A 36 -13.62 1.01 17.94
C TRP A 36 -13.69 0.05 16.74
N ILE A 37 -12.68 -0.80 16.55
CA ILE A 37 -12.57 -1.75 15.43
C ILE A 37 -12.70 -3.16 16.00
N LEU A 38 -13.86 -3.79 15.78
CA LEU A 38 -14.16 -5.13 16.30
C LEU A 38 -13.74 -6.27 15.34
N GLY A 39 -13.43 -5.94 14.09
CA GLY A 39 -13.01 -6.90 13.06
C GLY A 39 -11.49 -7.07 12.99
N GLU A 40 -11.04 -7.80 11.97
CA GLU A 40 -9.62 -8.04 11.66
C GLU A 40 -8.88 -6.76 11.22
N SER A 41 -7.56 -6.73 11.42
CA SER A 41 -6.66 -5.65 11.05
C SER A 41 -5.37 -6.20 10.43
N LEU A 42 -4.38 -5.32 10.20
CA LEU A 42 -3.16 -5.69 9.45
C LEU A 42 -2.45 -6.92 10.03
N GLU A 43 -2.39 -7.05 11.35
CA GLU A 43 -1.78 -8.20 12.03
C GLU A 43 -2.43 -9.54 11.66
N ASP A 44 -3.73 -9.55 11.38
CA ASP A 44 -4.47 -10.77 11.02
C ASP A 44 -4.22 -11.17 9.55
N PHE A 45 -3.76 -10.22 8.73
CA PHE A 45 -3.51 -10.42 7.29
C PHE A 45 -2.04 -10.67 6.95
N LEU A 46 -1.13 -10.55 7.93
CA LEU A 46 0.29 -10.85 7.77
C LEU A 46 0.61 -12.28 8.24
N ASP A 47 1.61 -12.89 7.62
CA ASP A 47 2.13 -14.16 8.10
C ASP A 47 2.74 -14.01 9.50
N LYS A 48 2.46 -14.98 10.37
CA LYS A 48 2.83 -14.93 11.79
C LYS A 48 4.33 -15.06 12.02
N ASP A 49 5.02 -15.78 11.14
CA ASP A 49 6.44 -16.05 11.23
C ASP A 49 7.25 -15.05 10.37
N ASN A 50 6.62 -14.43 9.36
CA ASN A 50 7.25 -13.45 8.50
C ASN A 50 6.34 -12.27 8.10
N PRO A 51 6.43 -11.10 8.77
CA PRO A 51 5.59 -9.94 8.49
C PRO A 51 5.88 -9.24 7.14
N LEU A 52 6.85 -9.73 6.35
CA LEU A 52 7.11 -9.26 4.98
C LEU A 52 6.19 -9.91 3.94
N ILE A 53 5.39 -10.90 4.33
CA ILE A 53 4.41 -11.56 3.47
C ILE A 53 3.02 -11.57 4.12
N THR A 54 1.99 -11.66 3.29
CA THR A 54 0.61 -11.86 3.72
C THR A 54 0.36 -13.33 4.04
N VAL A 55 -0.74 -13.63 4.73
CA VAL A 55 -1.15 -15.01 5.03
C VAL A 55 -1.39 -15.87 3.78
N GLU A 56 -1.65 -15.26 2.62
CA GLU A 56 -1.78 -15.93 1.33
C GLU A 56 -0.44 -16.09 0.57
N GLY A 57 0.67 -15.61 1.14
CA GLY A 57 2.02 -15.72 0.56
C GLY A 57 2.40 -14.60 -0.40
N TYR A 58 1.64 -13.51 -0.47
CA TYR A 58 2.01 -12.33 -1.28
C TYR A 58 2.92 -11.39 -0.50
N PRO A 59 3.65 -10.46 -1.14
CA PRO A 59 4.38 -9.42 -0.42
C PRO A 59 3.44 -8.58 0.46
N ALA A 60 3.87 -8.26 1.68
CA ALA A 60 3.12 -7.44 2.61
C ALA A 60 2.70 -6.09 2.01
N PRO A 61 1.59 -5.49 2.48
CA PRO A 61 1.04 -4.27 1.90
C PRO A 61 2.06 -3.12 1.86
N LYS A 62 2.18 -2.49 0.70
CA LYS A 62 2.96 -1.27 0.48
C LYS A 62 2.08 -0.20 -0.15
N ARG A 63 2.21 1.03 0.33
CA ARG A 63 1.49 2.21 -0.15
C ARG A 63 2.48 3.13 -0.86
N VAL A 64 2.03 3.74 -1.95
CA VAL A 64 2.78 4.76 -2.69
C VAL A 64 2.00 6.05 -2.70
N TYR A 65 2.66 7.15 -2.39
CA TYR A 65 2.12 8.49 -2.47
C TYR A 65 2.62 9.15 -3.74
N VAL A 66 1.70 9.62 -4.57
CA VAL A 66 2.01 10.20 -5.87
C VAL A 66 1.43 11.59 -5.97
N LYS A 67 2.22 12.53 -6.47
CA LYS A 67 1.78 13.85 -6.90
C LYS A 67 1.73 13.91 -8.41
N ALA A 68 0.64 14.46 -8.93
CA ALA A 68 0.44 14.64 -10.36
C ALA A 68 -0.17 16.00 -10.65
N LYS A 69 0.07 16.49 -11.86
CA LYS A 69 -0.52 17.71 -12.40
C LYS A 69 -1.38 17.35 -13.60
N LYS A 70 -2.52 18.02 -13.74
CA LYS A 70 -3.36 17.91 -14.93
C LYS A 70 -2.83 18.92 -15.94
#